data_AF-A0A931UDN9-F1
#
_entry.id   AF-A0A931UDN9-F1
#
_cell.length_a   1.000
_cell.length_b   1.000
_cell.length_c   1.000
_cell.angle_alpha   90.00
_cell.angle_beta   90.00
_cell.angle_gamma   90.00
#
_symmetry.space_group_name_H-M   'P 1'
#
loop_
_entity.id
_entity.type
_entity.pdbx_description
1 polymer ?
#
loop_
_entity_poly.entity_id
_entity_poly.type
_entity_poly.pdbx_seq_one_letter_code
_entity_poly.pdbx_strand_id
1 'polypeptide(L)'
;TGSLFSAPINSWHQHFNGSGDKPVRYLAVTTAPTMINLLHNLDFVFDNDFAFDDRFDARDGYFNGQGLLYGGEYQGFKFAGNVWETNFVPDVRTFKLMDYGERGAGGQNIKFELSENTTACHISEFPVGTYKKAHRHGAGAHVIILGGEGYSLIWPDGEPIQKYDWHEGSMVVPPDRWWHQHFNTGRTPARYLALRAFGSKKYRGVGKHYKGAVDRSKGGDQIGYEEEEPIVRRLFEEALALSGVESQMARHYQRNP
;
A
#
# COMPACT_ATOMS: atom_id res chain seq x y z
N THR A 1 -16.48 0.10 -9.09
CA THR A 1 -15.18 0.02 -9.80
C THR A 1 -14.23 1.04 -9.20
N GLY A 2 -12.92 0.78 -9.25
CA GLY A 2 -11.89 1.75 -8.89
C GLY A 2 -10.67 1.57 -9.78
N SER A 3 -10.52 2.39 -10.81
CA SER A 3 -9.36 2.29 -11.69
C SER A 3 -8.13 2.94 -11.04
N LEU A 4 -6.96 2.37 -11.28
CA LEU A 4 -5.67 2.91 -10.88
C LEU A 4 -4.82 3.05 -12.12
N PHE A 5 -4.21 4.21 -12.30
CA PHE A 5 -3.33 4.49 -13.42
C PHE A 5 -2.25 5.45 -12.98
N SER A 6 -1.20 5.53 -13.77
CA SER A 6 -0.18 6.55 -13.62
C SER A 6 -0.06 7.29 -14.94
N ALA A 7 -0.09 8.62 -14.89
CA ALA A 7 0.37 9.41 -16.02
C ALA A 7 1.92 9.37 -16.03
N PRO A 8 2.57 9.31 -17.20
CA PRO A 8 4.01 9.54 -17.31
C PRO A 8 4.38 10.92 -16.77
N ILE A 9 5.58 11.04 -16.21
CA ILE A 9 6.09 12.33 -15.72
C ILE A 9 6.26 13.31 -16.90
N ASN A 10 6.05 14.60 -16.63
CA ASN A 10 6.11 15.69 -17.62
C ASN A 10 5.29 15.45 -18.91
N SER A 11 4.07 14.92 -18.74
CA SER A 11 3.13 14.76 -19.86
C SER A 11 1.89 15.65 -19.66
N TRP A 12 1.47 16.33 -20.73
CA TRP A 12 0.18 17.00 -20.76
C TRP A 12 -0.93 15.96 -20.72
N HIS A 13 -1.85 16.09 -19.77
CA HIS A 13 -2.97 15.17 -19.62
C HIS A 13 -4.21 15.89 -19.12
N GLN A 14 -5.37 15.34 -19.46
CA GLN A 14 -6.66 15.80 -19.00
C GLN A 14 -7.47 14.62 -18.50
N HIS A 15 -8.20 14.82 -17.39
CA HIS A 15 -9.08 13.81 -16.84
C HIS A 15 -10.53 14.14 -17.17
N PHE A 16 -11.25 13.14 -17.67
CA PHE A 16 -12.68 13.24 -17.99
C PHE A 16 -13.46 12.24 -17.16
N ASN A 17 -14.58 12.68 -16.61
CA ASN A 17 -15.55 11.78 -16.00
C ASN A 17 -16.48 11.21 -17.09
N GLY A 18 -16.16 10.01 -17.56
CA GLY A 18 -16.92 9.34 -18.62
C GLY A 18 -18.35 8.91 -18.24
N SER A 19 -18.74 8.98 -16.96
CA SER A 19 -20.12 8.65 -16.57
C SER A 19 -21.14 9.69 -17.05
N GLY A 20 -20.72 10.94 -17.23
CA GLY A 20 -21.58 12.05 -17.66
C GLY A 20 -22.60 12.53 -16.62
N ASP A 21 -23.12 11.65 -15.77
CA ASP A 21 -24.22 11.95 -14.83
C ASP A 21 -23.92 11.62 -13.36
N LYS A 22 -22.82 10.89 -13.07
CA LYS A 22 -22.46 10.47 -11.71
C LYS A 22 -21.17 11.12 -11.24
N PRO A 23 -21.10 11.63 -9.99
CA PRO A 23 -19.84 12.14 -9.47
C PRO A 23 -18.80 11.02 -9.32
N VAL A 24 -17.53 11.37 -9.54
CA VAL A 24 -16.37 10.49 -9.31
C VAL A 24 -15.51 11.09 -8.20
N ARG A 25 -14.99 10.23 -7.32
CA ARG A 25 -13.93 10.61 -6.38
C ARG A 25 -12.58 10.33 -7.01
N TYR A 26 -11.74 11.35 -7.06
CA TYR A 26 -10.37 11.28 -7.55
C TYR A 26 -9.39 11.47 -6.39
N LEU A 27 -8.39 10.60 -6.32
CA LEU A 27 -7.28 10.70 -5.39
C LEU A 27 -5.98 10.54 -6.17
N ALA A 28 -5.07 11.48 -5.98
CA ALA A 28 -3.74 11.46 -6.58
C ALA A 28 -2.67 11.57 -5.51
N VAL A 29 -1.59 10.81 -5.69
CA VAL A 29 -0.35 10.97 -4.94
C VAL A 29 0.70 11.48 -5.92
N THR A 30 1.27 12.64 -5.62
CA THR A 30 2.23 13.32 -6.47
C THR A 30 3.52 13.62 -5.72
N THR A 31 4.64 13.57 -6.44
CA THR A 31 5.95 14.02 -5.95
C THR A 31 6.21 15.50 -6.26
N ALA A 32 5.22 16.24 -6.78
CA ALA A 32 5.36 17.64 -7.15
C ALA A 32 5.92 18.54 -6.03
N PRO A 33 5.46 18.44 -4.76
CA PRO A 33 6.05 19.23 -3.68
C PRO A 33 7.54 18.94 -3.48
N THR A 34 7.98 17.69 -3.65
CA THR A 34 9.39 17.32 -3.55
C THR A 34 10.20 17.90 -4.71
N MET A 35 9.67 17.88 -5.94
CA MET A 35 10.36 18.46 -7.10
C MET A 35 10.49 19.98 -7.00
N ILE A 36 9.42 20.67 -6.60
CA ILE A 36 9.41 22.13 -6.40
C ILE A 36 10.44 22.53 -5.34
N ASN A 37 10.47 21.82 -4.21
CA ASN A 37 11.42 22.08 -3.12
C ASN A 37 12.85 21.64 -3.45
N LEU A 38 13.06 20.77 -4.44
CA LEU A 38 14.41 20.38 -4.86
C LEU A 38 15.00 21.41 -5.83
N LEU A 39 14.20 21.84 -6.80
CA LEU A 39 14.66 22.66 -7.91
C LEU A 39 14.56 24.16 -7.60
N HIS A 40 13.66 24.56 -6.71
CA HIS A 40 13.40 25.97 -6.35
C HIS A 40 13.17 26.89 -7.57
N ASN A 41 12.62 26.34 -8.66
CA ASN A 41 12.39 27.06 -9.91
C ASN A 41 11.07 26.57 -10.51
N LEU A 42 10.01 27.38 -10.38
CA LEU A 42 8.68 27.04 -10.88
C LEU A 42 8.62 27.06 -12.40
N ASP A 43 9.32 27.99 -13.05
CA ASP A 43 9.39 28.07 -14.52
C ASP A 43 9.99 26.79 -15.10
N PHE A 44 11.06 26.26 -14.51
CA PHE A 44 11.59 24.96 -14.94
C PHE A 44 10.65 23.79 -14.61
N VAL A 45 9.88 23.85 -13.53
CA VAL A 45 8.95 22.76 -13.16
C VAL A 45 7.71 22.73 -14.05
N PHE A 46 7.20 23.89 -14.46
CA PHE A 46 5.92 24.01 -15.17
C PHE A 46 6.07 24.39 -16.65
N ASP A 47 7.13 25.11 -17.03
CA ASP A 47 7.39 25.58 -18.39
C ASP A 47 8.61 24.87 -19.01
N ASN A 48 8.67 23.55 -18.85
CA ASN A 48 9.71 22.69 -19.44
C ASN A 48 9.09 21.69 -20.42
N ASP A 49 9.53 21.77 -21.68
CA ASP A 49 9.02 21.00 -22.81
C ASP A 49 9.72 19.64 -22.99
N PHE A 50 10.63 19.25 -22.10
CA PHE A 50 11.34 17.98 -22.21
C PHE A 50 10.40 16.78 -22.06
N ALA A 51 10.20 16.03 -23.14
CA ALA A 51 9.40 14.81 -23.13
C ALA A 51 10.25 13.61 -22.67
N PHE A 52 9.78 12.89 -21.65
CA PHE A 52 10.37 11.63 -21.21
C PHE A 52 9.80 10.46 -22.03
N ASP A 53 10.18 10.37 -23.31
CA ASP A 53 9.71 9.33 -24.23
C ASP A 53 10.10 7.92 -23.76
N ASP A 54 11.14 7.79 -22.94
CA ASP A 54 11.53 6.53 -22.27
C ASP A 54 10.49 6.04 -21.24
N ARG A 55 9.61 6.93 -20.77
CA ARG A 55 8.53 6.62 -19.81
C ARG A 55 7.16 6.54 -20.45
N PHE A 56 7.00 7.07 -21.66
CA PHE A 56 5.80 6.94 -22.45
C PHE A 56 6.06 5.98 -23.62
N ASP A 57 5.71 4.71 -23.43
CA ASP A 57 5.71 3.75 -24.52
C ASP A 57 4.38 3.92 -25.26
N ALA A 58 4.36 4.72 -26.33
CA ALA A 58 3.19 5.02 -27.16
C ALA A 58 2.55 3.79 -27.86
N ARG A 59 2.93 2.57 -27.46
CA ARG A 59 2.39 1.31 -27.96
C ARG A 59 0.86 1.25 -27.83
N ASP A 60 0.25 0.60 -28.82
CA ASP A 60 -1.14 0.21 -28.75
C ASP A 60 -1.39 -0.62 -27.49
N GLY A 61 -2.38 -0.20 -26.70
CA GLY A 61 -2.75 -0.87 -25.47
C GLY A 61 -1.93 -0.49 -24.23
N TYR A 62 -1.12 0.57 -24.25
CA TYR A 62 -0.37 1.04 -23.07
C TYR A 62 -1.26 1.22 -21.80
N PHE A 63 -2.54 1.58 -21.98
CA PHE A 63 -3.55 1.68 -20.91
C PHE A 63 -4.69 0.63 -21.02
N ASN A 64 -4.46 -0.55 -21.59
CA ASN A 64 -5.52 -1.56 -21.78
C ASN A 64 -5.72 -2.54 -20.59
N GLY A 65 -4.90 -2.43 -19.53
CA GLY A 65 -4.97 -3.29 -18.35
C GLY A 65 -4.09 -4.54 -18.39
N GLN A 66 -3.43 -4.82 -19.51
CA GLN A 66 -2.42 -5.87 -19.60
C GLN A 66 -1.17 -5.48 -18.79
N GLY A 67 -0.45 -6.48 -18.30
CA GLY A 67 0.77 -6.27 -17.55
C GLY A 67 1.65 -7.50 -17.49
N LEU A 68 2.86 -7.31 -16.98
CA LEU A 68 3.87 -8.34 -16.83
C LEU A 68 3.98 -8.71 -15.35
N LEU A 69 3.96 -10.02 -15.07
CA LEU A 69 4.10 -10.55 -13.72
C LEU A 69 5.56 -10.96 -13.47
N TYR A 70 6.10 -10.49 -12.36
CA TYR A 70 7.41 -10.85 -11.85
C TYR A 70 7.28 -11.40 -10.43
N GLY A 71 7.68 -12.65 -10.21
CA GLY A 71 7.54 -13.34 -8.93
C GLY A 71 8.87 -13.55 -8.22
N GLY A 72 9.00 -13.05 -6.98
CA GLY A 72 10.17 -13.26 -6.12
C GLY A 72 11.47 -12.58 -6.56
N GLU A 73 11.53 -12.09 -7.80
CA GLU A 73 12.64 -11.36 -8.37
C GLU A 73 12.12 -10.33 -9.37
N TYR A 74 12.74 -9.15 -9.40
CA TYR A 74 12.49 -8.12 -10.40
C TYR A 74 13.82 -7.53 -10.86
N GLN A 75 14.16 -7.72 -12.14
CA GLN A 75 15.42 -7.25 -12.74
C GLN A 75 16.67 -7.56 -11.89
N GLY A 76 16.83 -8.83 -11.48
CA GLY A 76 17.98 -9.30 -10.70
C GLY A 76 17.91 -9.03 -9.20
N PHE A 77 16.84 -8.41 -8.69
CA PHE A 77 16.65 -8.19 -7.26
C PHE A 77 15.58 -9.07 -6.67
N LYS A 78 16.02 -9.86 -5.68
CA LYS A 78 15.16 -10.78 -4.94
C LYS A 78 14.46 -10.07 -3.80
N PHE A 79 13.16 -10.30 -3.69
CA PHE A 79 12.34 -9.80 -2.58
C PHE A 79 11.14 -10.72 -2.38
N ALA A 80 10.54 -10.66 -1.19
CA ALA A 80 9.34 -11.43 -0.92
C ALA A 80 8.11 -10.81 -1.63
N GLY A 81 7.37 -11.65 -2.34
CA GLY A 81 6.13 -11.31 -3.04
C GLY A 81 6.30 -11.08 -4.53
N ASN A 82 5.29 -10.45 -5.14
CA ASN A 82 5.15 -10.36 -6.59
C ASN A 82 4.94 -8.92 -7.03
N VAL A 83 5.37 -8.60 -8.25
CA VAL A 83 5.20 -7.31 -8.92
C VAL A 83 4.41 -7.51 -10.21
N TRP A 84 3.43 -6.64 -10.44
CA TRP A 84 2.68 -6.51 -11.68
C TRP A 84 3.06 -5.16 -12.33
N GLU A 85 3.81 -5.21 -13.42
CA GLU A 85 4.21 -4.03 -14.20
C GLU A 85 3.15 -3.70 -15.24
N THR A 86 2.53 -2.53 -15.14
CA THR A 86 1.46 -2.05 -16.05
C THR A 86 1.34 -0.53 -15.94
N ASN A 87 0.47 0.13 -16.71
CA ASN A 87 0.16 1.55 -16.55
C ASN A 87 -1.32 1.80 -16.23
N PHE A 88 -2.14 0.75 -16.30
CA PHE A 88 -3.55 0.80 -16.03
C PHE A 88 -4.00 -0.46 -15.31
N VAL A 89 -4.74 -0.29 -14.23
CA VAL A 89 -5.47 -1.34 -13.54
C VAL A 89 -6.95 -0.97 -13.62
N PRO A 90 -7.77 -1.71 -14.39
CA PRO A 90 -9.17 -1.37 -14.61
C PRO A 90 -9.99 -1.28 -13.31
N ASP A 91 -9.75 -2.22 -12.39
CA ASP A 91 -10.41 -2.23 -11.08
C ASP A 91 -9.53 -2.84 -9.99
N VAL A 92 -9.06 -2.00 -9.06
CA VAL A 92 -8.26 -2.42 -7.89
C VAL A 92 -9.09 -3.23 -6.88
N ARG A 93 -10.42 -3.12 -6.92
CA ARG A 93 -11.32 -3.80 -5.97
C ARG A 93 -11.49 -5.27 -6.27
N THR A 94 -11.25 -5.69 -7.51
CA THR A 94 -11.40 -7.08 -7.96
C THR A 94 -10.09 -7.67 -8.48
N PHE A 95 -9.02 -6.88 -8.56
CA PHE A 95 -7.72 -7.37 -9.02
C PHE A 95 -7.27 -8.60 -8.23
N LYS A 96 -6.82 -9.63 -8.96
CA LYS A 96 -6.40 -10.90 -8.37
C LYS A 96 -5.10 -10.71 -7.59
N LEU A 97 -5.11 -11.13 -6.32
CA LEU A 97 -3.94 -11.06 -5.44
C LEU A 97 -3.24 -12.41 -5.34
N MET A 98 -2.04 -12.42 -4.78
CA MET A 98 -1.24 -13.61 -4.54
C MET A 98 -0.91 -13.74 -3.07
N ASP A 99 -0.69 -14.96 -2.59
CA ASP A 99 -0.40 -15.20 -1.19
C ASP A 99 0.86 -14.48 -0.72
N TYR A 100 0.79 -13.89 0.47
CA TYR A 100 1.86 -13.05 1.02
C TYR A 100 1.85 -13.05 2.55
N GLY A 101 2.56 -14.01 3.14
CA GLY A 101 2.61 -14.23 4.59
C GLY A 101 3.48 -13.25 5.39
N GLU A 102 4.38 -12.49 4.75
CA GLU A 102 5.38 -11.65 5.43
C GLU A 102 4.78 -10.56 6.32
N ARG A 103 3.59 -10.05 5.97
CA ARG A 103 2.98 -8.87 6.61
C ARG A 103 1.72 -9.19 7.43
N GLY A 104 1.37 -10.47 7.58
CA GLY A 104 0.31 -10.90 8.51
C GLY A 104 -0.47 -12.14 8.10
N ALA A 105 -1.38 -12.52 8.99
CA ALA A 105 -2.21 -13.71 8.98
C ALA A 105 -3.08 -13.83 7.71
N GLY A 106 -2.72 -14.79 6.85
CA GLY A 106 -3.48 -15.13 5.63
C GLY A 106 -3.53 -14.00 4.60
N GLY A 107 -2.58 -13.07 4.65
CA GLY A 107 -2.57 -11.91 3.75
C GLY A 107 -2.32 -12.29 2.30
N GLN A 108 -2.97 -11.57 1.40
CA GLN A 108 -2.67 -11.58 -0.03
C GLN A 108 -2.20 -10.19 -0.47
N ASN A 109 -1.33 -10.14 -1.47
CA ASN A 109 -0.71 -8.90 -1.94
C ASN A 109 -0.35 -8.96 -3.43
N ILE A 110 -0.34 -7.81 -4.07
CA ILE A 110 0.39 -7.56 -5.30
C ILE A 110 0.99 -6.15 -5.24
N LYS A 111 2.23 -6.00 -5.71
CA LYS A 111 2.90 -4.70 -5.87
C LYS A 111 2.79 -4.27 -7.33
N PHE A 112 2.74 -2.99 -7.59
CA PHE A 112 2.68 -2.44 -8.94
C PHE A 112 3.92 -1.59 -9.22
N GLU A 113 4.43 -1.74 -10.43
CA GLU A 113 5.31 -0.76 -11.08
C GLU A 113 4.49 -0.09 -12.18
N LEU A 114 4.38 1.24 -12.10
CA LEU A 114 3.53 2.03 -12.99
C LEU A 114 4.32 3.16 -13.66
N SER A 115 4.23 3.25 -14.97
CA SER A 115 4.74 4.35 -15.83
C SER A 115 6.16 4.78 -15.55
N GLU A 116 7.04 3.79 -15.31
CA GLU A 116 8.46 4.01 -15.04
C GLU A 116 8.71 4.98 -13.85
N ASN A 117 7.75 5.07 -12.93
CA ASN A 117 7.83 5.98 -11.79
C ASN A 117 8.52 5.34 -10.57
N THR A 118 8.88 6.20 -9.62
CA THR A 118 9.51 5.78 -8.36
C THR A 118 8.51 5.49 -7.24
N THR A 119 7.21 5.66 -7.49
CA THR A 119 6.14 5.43 -6.50
C THR A 119 5.93 3.95 -6.26
N ALA A 120 6.04 3.53 -5.00
CA ALA A 120 5.58 2.22 -4.57
C ALA A 120 4.06 2.21 -4.56
N CYS A 121 3.49 1.19 -5.19
CA CYS A 121 2.06 0.94 -5.17
C CYS A 121 1.83 -0.53 -4.83
N HIS A 122 0.88 -0.82 -3.95
CA HIS A 122 0.45 -2.20 -3.72
C HIS A 122 -0.99 -2.29 -3.22
N ILE A 123 -1.66 -3.39 -3.58
CA ILE A 123 -2.91 -3.79 -2.95
C ILE A 123 -2.60 -4.89 -1.96
N SER A 124 -3.19 -4.82 -0.77
CA SER A 124 -3.25 -5.97 0.12
C SER A 124 -4.67 -6.26 0.54
N GLU A 125 -4.92 -7.53 0.78
CA GLU A 125 -6.15 -8.01 1.40
C GLU A 125 -5.79 -8.91 2.58
N PHE A 126 -6.69 -8.98 3.56
CA PHE A 126 -6.58 -9.92 4.66
C PHE A 126 -7.97 -10.45 5.07
N PRO A 127 -8.07 -11.74 5.45
CA PRO A 127 -9.34 -12.39 5.76
C PRO A 127 -10.13 -11.76 6.91
N VAL A 128 -11.38 -12.19 7.03
CA VAL A 128 -12.23 -11.91 8.19
C VAL A 128 -11.59 -12.49 9.46
N GLY A 129 -11.64 -11.73 10.56
CA GLY A 129 -11.15 -12.20 11.85
C GLY A 129 -9.62 -12.32 11.92
N THR A 130 -8.88 -11.63 11.04
CA THR A 130 -7.41 -11.54 11.12
C THR A 130 -6.91 -10.09 11.15
N TYR A 131 -5.64 -9.91 11.51
CA TYR A 131 -4.96 -8.62 11.47
C TYR A 131 -3.50 -8.73 11.04
N LYS A 132 -2.96 -7.62 10.51
CA LYS A 132 -1.56 -7.53 10.04
C LYS A 132 -0.59 -7.44 11.22
N LYS A 133 0.69 -7.79 11.05
CA LYS A 133 1.72 -7.51 12.08
C LYS A 133 2.04 -6.02 12.15
N ALA A 134 2.28 -5.47 13.35
CA ALA A 134 2.69 -4.08 13.50
C ALA A 134 4.05 -3.83 12.84
N HIS A 135 4.23 -2.65 12.25
CA HIS A 135 5.51 -2.21 11.70
C HIS A 135 5.61 -0.70 11.62
N ARG A 136 6.81 -0.21 11.30
CA ARG A 136 7.05 1.20 11.02
C ARG A 136 7.88 1.37 9.76
N HIS A 137 7.82 2.56 9.19
CA HIS A 137 8.65 2.97 8.05
C HIS A 137 8.70 4.49 7.96
N GLY A 138 9.47 5.01 7.00
CA GLY A 138 9.50 6.45 6.74
C GLY A 138 8.13 7.00 6.29
N ALA A 139 7.94 8.31 6.39
CA ALA A 139 6.69 8.98 6.02
C ALA A 139 6.24 8.75 4.56
N GLY A 140 4.97 9.11 4.29
CA GLY A 140 4.44 9.26 2.93
C GLY A 140 3.63 8.10 2.38
N ALA A 141 3.31 7.09 3.19
CA ALA A 141 2.38 6.04 2.79
C ALA A 141 0.92 6.47 3.01
N HIS A 142 0.12 6.42 1.96
CA HIS A 142 -1.31 6.66 1.99
C HIS A 142 -2.03 5.33 1.81
N VAL A 143 -2.70 4.85 2.86
CA VAL A 143 -3.43 3.57 2.85
C VAL A 143 -4.90 3.86 2.69
N ILE A 144 -5.46 3.54 1.53
CA ILE A 144 -6.85 3.81 1.15
C ILE A 144 -7.64 2.51 1.30
N ILE A 145 -8.66 2.51 2.14
CA ILE A 145 -9.52 1.33 2.35
C ILE A 145 -10.46 1.18 1.15
N LEU A 146 -10.28 0.10 0.39
CA LEU A 146 -11.06 -0.24 -0.81
C LEU A 146 -12.29 -1.10 -0.49
N GLY A 147 -12.32 -1.74 0.68
CA GLY A 147 -13.43 -2.58 1.13
C GLY A 147 -13.16 -3.17 2.51
N GLY A 148 -14.24 -3.56 3.18
CA GLY A 148 -14.22 -4.03 4.57
C GLY A 148 -14.27 -2.89 5.59
N GLU A 149 -14.23 -3.28 6.86
CA GLU A 149 -14.32 -2.40 8.02
C GLU A 149 -13.42 -2.93 9.15
N GLY A 150 -12.95 -2.03 9.99
CA GLY A 150 -11.99 -2.38 11.01
C GLY A 150 -11.36 -1.17 11.67
N TYR A 151 -10.15 -1.35 12.19
CA TYR A 151 -9.41 -0.26 12.80
C TYR A 151 -7.91 -0.41 12.58
N SER A 152 -7.19 0.68 12.78
CA SER A 152 -5.73 0.70 12.84
C SER A 152 -5.29 1.08 14.24
N LEU A 153 -4.23 0.44 14.72
CA LEU A 153 -3.48 0.91 15.87
C LEU A 153 -2.30 1.70 15.33
N ILE A 154 -2.10 2.94 15.81
CA ILE A 154 -1.03 3.83 15.33
C ILE A 154 -0.44 4.57 16.53
N TRP A 155 0.88 4.51 16.72
CA TRP A 155 1.53 5.15 17.87
C TRP A 155 3.02 5.44 17.62
N PRO A 156 3.58 6.49 18.26
CA PRO A 156 5.02 6.68 18.34
C PRO A 156 5.70 5.56 19.15
N ASP A 157 6.98 5.30 18.89
CA ASP A 157 7.75 4.33 19.67
C ASP A 157 7.87 4.76 21.15
N GLY A 158 7.50 3.89 22.09
CA GLY A 158 7.50 4.19 23.52
C GLY A 158 6.27 4.94 24.05
N GLU A 159 5.32 5.29 23.19
CA GLU A 159 4.08 6.00 23.56
C GLU A 159 2.85 5.07 23.57
N PRO A 160 1.75 5.47 24.23
CA PRO A 160 0.53 4.65 24.28
C PRO A 160 -0.07 4.37 22.90
N ILE A 161 -0.56 3.14 22.73
CA ILE A 161 -1.29 2.69 21.53
C ILE A 161 -2.59 3.48 21.37
N GLN A 162 -2.82 4.03 20.17
CA GLN A 162 -4.06 4.73 19.82
C GLN A 162 -4.81 3.99 18.70
N LYS A 163 -6.13 3.88 18.86
CA LYS A 163 -7.04 3.19 17.94
C LYS A 163 -7.77 4.18 17.03
N TYR A 164 -7.82 3.84 15.74
CA TYR A 164 -8.47 4.62 14.68
C TYR A 164 -9.36 3.72 13.85
N ASP A 165 -10.67 3.86 14.01
CA ASP A 165 -11.67 3.10 13.24
C ASP A 165 -11.70 3.55 11.78
N TRP A 166 -11.92 2.61 10.87
CA TRP A 166 -12.04 2.87 9.45
C TRP A 166 -13.07 1.95 8.79
N HIS A 167 -13.60 2.42 7.66
CA HIS A 167 -14.47 1.68 6.77
C HIS A 167 -14.06 1.96 5.32
N GLU A 168 -14.77 1.38 4.35
CA GLU A 168 -14.53 1.67 2.94
C GLU A 168 -14.50 3.19 2.65
N GLY A 169 -13.45 3.65 1.97
CA GLY A 169 -13.24 5.05 1.63
C GLY A 169 -12.44 5.85 2.66
N SER A 170 -12.17 5.30 3.84
CA SER A 170 -11.23 5.90 4.79
C SER A 170 -9.79 5.89 4.24
N MET A 171 -8.97 6.85 4.68
CA MET A 171 -7.55 6.89 4.42
C MET A 171 -6.77 6.92 5.73
N VAL A 172 -5.79 6.03 5.85
CA VAL A 172 -4.89 5.94 7.01
C VAL A 172 -3.49 6.34 6.56
N VAL A 173 -2.89 7.30 7.27
CA VAL A 173 -1.56 7.84 6.94
C VAL A 173 -0.67 7.75 8.19
N PRO A 174 0.09 6.65 8.35
CA PRO A 174 1.03 6.53 9.45
C PRO A 174 2.14 7.59 9.34
N PRO A 175 2.41 8.37 10.41
CA PRO A 175 3.51 9.33 10.42
C PRO A 175 4.90 8.67 10.33
N ASP A 176 5.92 9.51 10.16
CA ASP A 176 7.31 9.06 10.07
C ASP A 176 7.70 8.20 11.29
N ARG A 177 8.12 6.96 11.06
CA ARG A 177 8.63 6.02 12.08
C ARG A 177 7.63 5.63 13.17
N TRP A 178 6.34 5.91 13.01
CA TRP A 178 5.31 5.42 13.94
C TRP A 178 4.99 3.96 13.67
N TRP A 179 4.82 3.20 14.75
CA TRP A 179 4.26 1.86 14.67
C TRP A 179 2.82 1.93 14.20
N HIS A 180 2.46 1.02 13.31
CA HIS A 180 1.11 0.90 12.81
C HIS A 180 0.75 -0.53 12.42
N GLN A 181 -0.51 -0.87 12.66
CA GLN A 181 -1.09 -2.20 12.50
C GLN A 181 -2.56 -2.09 12.07
N HIS A 182 -3.05 -3.01 11.24
CA HIS A 182 -4.39 -2.95 10.65
C HIS A 182 -5.20 -4.21 10.95
N PHE A 183 -6.45 -4.06 11.36
CA PHE A 183 -7.31 -5.11 11.92
C PHE A 183 -8.63 -5.22 11.16
N ASN A 184 -9.05 -6.43 10.80
CA ASN A 184 -10.32 -6.67 10.13
C ASN A 184 -11.31 -7.25 11.13
N THR A 185 -12.26 -6.42 11.53
CA THR A 185 -13.32 -6.79 12.47
C THR A 185 -14.68 -6.87 11.80
N GLY A 186 -14.72 -6.68 10.48
CA GLY A 186 -15.92 -6.80 9.67
C GLY A 186 -16.22 -8.23 9.26
N ARG A 187 -17.36 -8.39 8.57
CA ARG A 187 -17.85 -9.68 8.06
C ARG A 187 -17.39 -9.99 6.64
N THR A 188 -16.57 -9.13 6.05
CA THR A 188 -15.97 -9.30 4.71
C THR A 188 -14.45 -9.13 4.78
N PRO A 189 -13.69 -9.65 3.81
CA PRO A 189 -12.25 -9.34 3.71
C PRO A 189 -11.99 -7.83 3.69
N ALA A 190 -10.90 -7.41 4.32
CA ALA A 190 -10.44 -6.03 4.31
C ALA A 190 -9.39 -5.84 3.22
N ARG A 191 -9.64 -4.91 2.29
CA ARG A 191 -8.77 -4.63 1.14
C ARG A 191 -8.34 -3.17 1.17
N TYR A 192 -7.05 -2.92 0.95
CA TYR A 192 -6.53 -1.56 0.85
C TYR A 192 -5.55 -1.40 -0.33
N LEU A 193 -5.51 -0.18 -0.86
CA LEU A 193 -4.49 0.32 -1.77
C LEU A 193 -3.52 1.19 -0.98
N ALA A 194 -2.23 0.91 -1.08
CA ALA A 194 -1.19 1.72 -0.47
C ALA A 194 -0.32 2.37 -1.53
N LEU A 195 -0.25 3.71 -1.49
CA LEU A 195 0.57 4.53 -2.37
C LEU A 195 1.65 5.24 -1.55
N ARG A 196 2.91 5.12 -1.96
CA ARG A 196 4.04 5.75 -1.27
C ARG A 196 5.12 6.18 -2.26
N ALA A 197 5.55 7.44 -2.20
CA ALA A 197 6.66 7.92 -3.02
C ALA A 197 7.97 7.12 -2.75
N PHE A 198 8.85 7.05 -3.76
CA PHE A 198 10.22 6.55 -3.64
C PHE A 198 10.38 5.10 -3.12
N GLY A 199 9.49 4.19 -3.50
CA GLY A 199 9.59 2.77 -3.11
C GLY A 199 9.40 1.76 -4.25
N SER A 200 9.56 2.20 -5.50
CA SER A 200 9.67 1.33 -6.67
C SER A 200 10.74 0.23 -6.46
N LYS A 201 10.45 -0.95 -6.98
CA LYS A 201 11.37 -2.10 -7.07
C LYS A 201 12.31 -1.99 -8.27
N LYS A 202 11.86 -1.31 -9.32
CA LYS A 202 12.63 -0.97 -10.53
C LYS A 202 13.63 0.16 -10.25
N TYR A 203 13.14 1.34 -9.90
CA TYR A 203 13.95 2.53 -9.64
C TYR A 203 14.10 2.77 -8.14
N ARG A 204 15.18 2.21 -7.59
CA ARG A 204 15.44 2.31 -6.14
C ARG A 204 16.00 3.68 -5.79
N GLY A 205 15.35 4.35 -4.84
CA GLY A 205 15.87 5.57 -4.24
C GLY A 205 17.10 5.33 -3.36
N VAL A 206 17.68 6.42 -2.86
CA VAL A 206 18.92 6.45 -2.03
C VAL A 206 18.72 6.04 -0.55
N GLY A 207 17.56 5.52 -0.18
CA GLY A 207 17.24 5.17 1.20
C GLY A 207 17.90 3.87 1.69
N LYS A 208 18.16 3.77 3.01
CA LYS A 208 18.49 2.48 3.65
C LYS A 208 17.40 1.45 3.31
N HIS A 209 17.79 0.17 3.23
CA HIS A 209 16.86 -0.91 2.93
C HIS A 209 15.61 -0.84 3.83
N TYR A 210 14.43 -0.85 3.21
CA TYR A 210 13.15 -0.96 3.90
C TYR A 210 13.08 -2.29 4.66
N LYS A 211 12.96 -2.24 5.99
CA LYS A 211 12.94 -3.41 6.88
C LYS A 211 11.58 -3.64 7.55
N GLY A 212 10.50 -3.13 6.96
CA GLY A 212 9.14 -3.27 7.51
C GLY A 212 8.58 -4.70 7.48
N ALA A 213 9.30 -5.66 6.89
CA ALA A 213 9.01 -7.09 6.90
C ALA A 213 10.07 -7.92 7.67
N VAL A 214 10.95 -7.25 8.41
CA VAL A 214 11.98 -7.90 9.23
C VAL A 214 11.64 -7.63 10.69
N ASP A 215 11.59 -8.69 11.50
CA ASP A 215 11.30 -8.53 12.93
C ASP A 215 12.35 -7.66 13.64
N ARG A 216 11.89 -6.86 14.60
CA ARG A 216 12.73 -5.95 15.40
C ARG A 216 13.83 -6.68 16.17
N SER A 217 13.55 -7.90 16.63
CA SER A 217 14.51 -8.77 17.30
C SER A 217 15.68 -9.18 16.39
N LYS A 218 15.51 -9.06 15.06
CA LYS A 218 16.55 -9.25 14.04
C LYS A 218 17.08 -7.92 13.46
N GLY A 219 16.84 -6.80 14.16
CA GLY A 219 17.24 -5.46 13.71
C GLY A 219 16.39 -4.89 12.58
N GLY A 220 15.13 -5.32 12.47
CA GLY A 220 14.14 -4.81 11.53
C GLY A 220 13.11 -3.85 12.14
N ASP A 221 12.05 -3.57 11.40
CA ASP A 221 11.01 -2.60 11.74
C ASP A 221 9.61 -3.23 11.84
N GLN A 222 9.51 -4.51 12.18
CA GLN A 222 8.26 -5.26 12.39
C GLN A 222 8.20 -5.84 13.80
N ILE A 223 7.02 -5.91 14.40
CA ILE A 223 6.77 -6.62 15.66
C ILE A 223 6.09 -7.95 15.31
N GLY A 224 6.72 -9.07 15.70
CA GLY A 224 6.14 -10.40 15.58
C GLY A 224 4.90 -10.56 16.46
N TYR A 225 4.02 -11.51 16.13
CA TYR A 225 2.81 -11.75 16.95
C TYR A 225 3.15 -12.22 18.37
N GLU A 226 4.31 -12.86 18.54
CA GLU A 226 4.84 -13.29 19.83
C GLU A 226 5.39 -12.14 20.69
N GLU A 227 5.68 -10.98 20.06
CA GLU A 227 6.27 -9.81 20.70
C GLU A 227 5.27 -8.66 20.89
N GLU A 228 4.03 -8.81 20.43
CA GLU A 228 3.01 -7.76 20.53
C GLU A 228 2.49 -7.60 21.95
N GLU A 229 2.08 -6.38 22.30
CA GLU A 229 1.55 -6.12 23.63
C GLU A 229 0.21 -6.82 23.85
N PRO A 230 -0.08 -7.36 25.06
CA PRO A 230 -1.33 -8.06 25.33
C PRO A 230 -2.61 -7.25 25.05
N ILE A 231 -2.52 -5.92 25.10
CA ILE A 231 -3.63 -5.03 24.76
C ILE A 231 -4.07 -5.17 23.29
N VAL A 232 -3.15 -5.49 22.37
CA VAL A 232 -3.44 -5.66 20.94
C VAL A 232 -4.46 -6.78 20.72
N ARG A 233 -4.21 -7.95 21.32
CA ARG A 233 -5.11 -9.12 21.22
C ARG A 233 -6.46 -8.86 21.87
N ARG A 234 -6.44 -8.24 23.06
CA ARG A 234 -7.65 -7.89 23.81
C ARG A 234 -8.57 -6.96 23.02
N LEU A 235 -8.02 -5.86 22.49
CA LEU A 235 -8.79 -4.91 21.67
C LEU A 235 -9.39 -5.59 20.43
N PHE A 236 -8.66 -6.53 19.84
CA PHE A 236 -9.15 -7.26 18.69
C PHE A 236 -10.29 -8.20 19.05
N GLU A 237 -10.14 -9.00 20.10
CA GLU A 237 -11.19 -9.92 20.58
C GLU A 237 -12.46 -9.16 21.02
N GLU A 238 -12.32 -8.04 21.73
CA GLU A 238 -13.42 -7.15 22.10
C GLU A 238 -14.14 -6.62 20.86
N ALA A 239 -13.41 -6.14 19.85
CA ALA A 239 -13.99 -5.62 18.63
C ALA A 239 -14.67 -6.70 17.78
N LEU A 240 -14.13 -7.92 17.73
CA LEU A 240 -14.75 -9.05 17.05
C LEU A 240 -16.06 -9.49 17.73
N ALA A 241 -16.10 -9.49 19.06
CA ALA A 241 -17.29 -9.84 19.82
C ALA A 241 -18.47 -8.88 19.51
N LEU A 242 -18.19 -7.59 19.33
CA LEU A 242 -19.21 -6.59 18.94
C LEU A 242 -19.79 -6.86 17.55
N SER A 243 -18.98 -7.39 16.62
CA SER A 243 -19.41 -7.71 15.25
C SER A 243 -19.94 -9.13 15.09
N GLY A 244 -19.91 -9.96 16.14
CA GLY A 244 -20.28 -11.38 16.07
C GLY A 244 -19.36 -12.21 15.16
N VAL A 245 -18.08 -11.86 15.10
CA VAL A 245 -17.05 -12.54 14.28
C VAL A 245 -16.13 -13.35 15.20
N GLU A 246 -15.69 -14.52 14.76
CA GLU A 246 -14.71 -15.32 15.49
C GLU A 246 -13.28 -14.99 15.06
N SER A 247 -12.36 -14.95 16.04
CA SER A 247 -10.95 -14.74 15.77
C SER A 247 -10.35 -15.92 15.00
N GLN A 248 -9.69 -15.63 13.88
CA GLN A 248 -8.99 -16.60 13.07
C GLN A 248 -7.48 -16.62 13.37
N MET A 249 -7.05 -15.95 14.44
CA MET A 249 -5.64 -15.72 14.73
C MET A 249 -4.93 -16.87 15.43
N ALA A 250 -5.66 -17.80 16.06
CA ALA A 250 -5.07 -18.88 16.88
C ALA A 250 -4.00 -19.69 16.11
N ARG A 251 -4.29 -20.05 14.84
CA ARG A 251 -3.36 -20.77 13.96
C ARG A 251 -2.14 -19.94 13.51
N HIS A 252 -2.21 -18.62 13.63
CA HIS A 252 -1.16 -17.69 13.20
C HIS A 252 -0.22 -17.28 14.35
N TYR A 253 -0.65 -17.47 15.60
CA TYR A 253 0.20 -17.27 16.79
C TYR A 253 1.18 -18.42 17.03
N GLN A 254 0.83 -19.62 16.60
CA GLN A 254 1.72 -20.76 16.65
C GLN A 254 2.82 -20.54 15.59
N ARG A 255 4.06 -20.33 16.04
CA ARG A 255 5.22 -20.34 15.15
C ARG A 255 5.16 -21.64 14.35
N ASN A 256 5.25 -21.57 13.02
CA ASN A 256 5.85 -22.69 12.31
C ASN A 256 7.27 -22.84 12.89
N PRO A 257 7.61 -24.02 13.45
CA PRO A 257 8.92 -24.27 14.03
C PRO A 257 10.06 -24.01 13.04
#